data_AF-A0A7W1H0L3-F1
#
_entry.id   AF-A0A7W1H0L3-F1
#
_cell.length_a   1.000
_cell.length_b   1.000
_cell.length_c   1.000
_cell.angle_alpha   90.00
_cell.angle_beta   90.00
_cell.angle_gamma   90.00
#
_symmetry.space_group_name_H-M   'P 1'
#
loop_
_entity.id
_entity.type
_entity.pdbx_description
1 polymer ?
#
loop_
_entity_poly.entity_id
_entity_poly.type
_entity_poly.pdbx_seq_one_letter_code
_entity_poly.pdbx_strand_id
1 'polypeptide(L)'
;EAVERMARLFWFTVEFGLIREAGRTKVYGSGLISSAGDCANALSENCERRPFSLEAVMAQPYVIDRLQDVLFVVDSFQQLFDALNDAAGLAS
;
A
#
# COMPACT_ATOMS: atom_id res chain seq x y z
N GLU A 1 -16.10 5.46 -9.49
CA GLU A 1 -14.72 5.28 -9.99
C GLU A 1 -13.68 5.99 -9.12
N ALA A 2 -13.69 7.31 -8.98
CA ALA A 2 -12.70 8.03 -8.16
C ALA A 2 -12.68 7.62 -6.67
N VAL A 3 -13.86 7.45 -6.06
CA VAL A 3 -13.99 6.99 -4.66
C VAL A 3 -13.38 5.61 -4.45
N GLU A 4 -13.58 4.69 -5.40
CA GLU A 4 -13.03 3.33 -5.32
C GLU A 4 -11.50 3.34 -5.47
N ARG A 5 -10.97 4.13 -6.40
CA ARG A 5 -9.52 4.32 -6.57
C ARG A 5 -8.89 4.91 -5.30
N MET A 6 -9.56 5.86 -4.66
CA MET A 6 -9.12 6.44 -3.39
C MET A 6 -9.18 5.42 -2.24
N ALA A 7 -10.21 4.58 -2.19
CA ALA A 7 -10.30 3.49 -1.21
C ALA A 7 -9.16 2.48 -1.38
N ARG A 8 -8.79 2.14 -2.62
CA ARG A 8 -7.61 1.29 -2.91
C ARG A 8 -6.31 1.94 -2.47
N LEU A 9 -6.13 3.24 -2.75
CA LEU A 9 -4.97 3.98 -2.29
C LEU A 9 -4.87 3.96 -0.76
N PHE A 10 -5.97 4.26 -0.06
CA PHE A 10 -6.03 4.17 1.39
C PHE A 10 -5.68 2.76 1.87
N TRP A 11 -6.29 1.73 1.29
CA TRP A 11 -6.09 0.33 1.68
C TRP A 11 -4.63 -0.10 1.56
N PHE A 12 -3.99 0.14 0.41
CA PHE A 12 -2.61 -0.29 0.16
C PHE A 12 -1.54 0.63 0.75
N THR A 13 -1.92 1.71 1.43
CA THR A 13 -0.97 2.63 2.08
C THR A 13 -1.24 2.78 3.57
N VAL A 14 -2.37 3.36 3.95
CA VAL A 14 -2.68 3.64 5.35
C VAL A 14 -3.00 2.34 6.10
N GLU A 15 -3.79 1.45 5.51
CA GLU A 15 -4.23 0.23 6.20
C GLU A 15 -3.22 -0.91 6.10
N PHE A 16 -2.71 -1.21 4.90
CA PHE A 16 -1.80 -2.32 4.62
C PHE A 16 -0.47 -1.88 3.96
N GLY A 17 0.03 -0.69 4.32
CA GLY A 17 1.26 -0.14 3.74
C GLY A 17 2.56 -0.76 4.23
N LEU A 18 3.51 -0.87 3.30
CA LEU A 18 4.90 -1.26 3.54
C LEU A 18 5.84 -0.13 3.13
N ILE A 19 6.94 0.04 3.85
CA ILE A 19 7.96 1.06 3.57
C ILE A 19 9.36 0.44 3.48
N ARG A 20 10.19 0.97 2.59
CA ARG A 20 11.60 0.61 2.48
C ARG A 20 12.44 1.57 3.32
N GLU A 21 13.13 1.05 4.31
CA GLU A 21 14.07 1.81 5.14
C GLU A 21 15.39 1.06 5.27
N ALA A 22 16.50 1.74 4.97
CA ALA A 22 17.85 1.17 5.06
C ALA A 22 17.97 -0.19 4.34
N GLY A 23 17.39 -0.29 3.13
CA GLY A 23 17.41 -1.49 2.31
C GLY A 23 16.47 -2.62 2.79
N ARG A 24 15.68 -2.40 3.83
CA ARG A 24 14.76 -3.41 4.40
C ARG A 24 13.31 -2.97 4.25
N THR A 25 12.44 -3.91 3.90
CA THR A 25 10.99 -3.70 3.95
C THR A 25 10.50 -3.78 5.39
N LYS A 26 9.70 -2.80 5.80
CA LYS A 26 9.03 -2.71 7.10
C LYS A 26 7.54 -2.48 6.91
N VAL A 27 6.76 -2.85 7.93
CA VAL A 27 5.33 -2.55 7.99
C VAL A 27 5.11 -1.16 8.58
N TYR A 28 4.14 -0.42 8.07
CA TYR A 28 3.65 0.81 8.72
C TYR A 28 2.13 0.95 8.71
N GLY A 29 1.41 0.17 7.89
CA GLY A 29 -0.05 0.20 7.83
C GLY A 29 -0.70 -0.25 9.15
N SER A 30 -1.81 0.40 9.52
CA SER A 30 -2.53 0.15 10.78
C SER A 30 -3.06 -1.29 10.90
N GLY A 31 -3.58 -1.85 9.81
CA GLY A 31 -4.06 -3.23 9.75
C GLY A 31 -2.94 -4.23 9.99
N LEU A 32 -1.76 -3.99 9.39
CA LEU A 32 -0.58 -4.83 9.59
C LEU A 32 -0.04 -4.74 11.02
N ILE A 33 0.04 -3.53 11.59
CA ILE A 33 0.58 -3.33 12.94
C ILE A 33 -0.33 -3.97 14.00
N SER A 34 -1.65 -3.93 13.82
CA SER A 34 -2.62 -4.42 14.79
C SER A 34 -2.84 -5.93 14.75
N SER A 35 -2.41 -6.61 13.69
CA SER A 35 -2.58 -8.06 13.50
C SER A 35 -1.24 -8.76 13.26
N ALA A 36 -0.81 -9.60 14.22
CA ALA A 36 0.41 -10.38 14.09
C ALA A 36 0.38 -11.34 12.89
N GLY A 37 -0.80 -11.88 12.55
CA GLY A 37 -0.98 -12.75 11.39
C GLY A 37 -0.80 -12.01 10.06
N ASP A 38 -1.42 -10.85 9.93
CA ASP A 38 -1.28 -10.01 8.73
C ASP A 38 0.15 -9.50 8.56
N CYS A 39 0.78 -9.05 9.65
CA CYS A 39 2.19 -8.65 9.65
C CYS A 39 3.11 -9.77 9.19
N ALA A 40 2.95 -10.98 9.74
CA ALA A 40 3.75 -12.14 9.38
C ALA A 40 3.55 -12.51 7.90
N ASN A 41 2.30 -12.51 7.41
CA ASN A 41 2.01 -12.77 6.02
C ASN A 41 2.68 -11.75 5.09
N ALA A 42 2.55 -10.46 5.38
CA ALA A 42 3.08 -9.37 4.57
C ALA A 42 4.61 -9.40 4.38
N LEU A 43 5.34 -10.01 5.31
CA LEU A 43 6.80 -10.14 5.24
C LEU A 43 7.27 -11.52 4.78
N SER A 44 6.34 -12.47 4.59
CA SER A 44 6.62 -13.83 4.12
C SER A 44 6.75 -13.91 2.59
N GLU A 45 6.87 -15.13 2.07
CA GLU A 45 6.84 -15.44 0.63
C GLU A 45 5.42 -15.54 0.07
N ASN A 46 4.39 -15.63 0.94
CA ASN A 46 2.99 -15.72 0.53
C ASN A 46 2.41 -14.37 0.05
N CYS A 47 3.10 -13.26 0.33
CA CYS A 47 2.69 -11.92 -0.05
C CYS A 47 3.69 -11.33 -1.04
N GLU A 48 3.23 -11.05 -2.26
CA GLU A 48 4.02 -10.37 -3.26
C GLU A 48 4.18 -8.89 -2.87
N ARG A 49 5.43 -8.44 -2.76
CA ARG A 49 5.78 -7.06 -2.40
C ARG A 49 6.24 -6.30 -3.64
N ARG A 50 5.33 -5.50 -4.21
CA ARG A 50 5.60 -4.71 -5.42
C ARG A 50 6.12 -3.32 -5.05
N PRO A 51 6.97 -2.68 -5.86
CA PRO A 51 7.26 -1.25 -5.72
C PRO A 51 5.97 -0.43 -5.86
N PHE A 52 5.84 0.64 -5.07
CA PHE A 52 4.70 1.54 -5.17
C PHE A 52 4.64 2.23 -6.54
N SER A 53 3.46 2.20 -7.15
CA SER A 53 3.07 3.02 -8.29
C SER A 53 1.62 3.43 -8.10
N LEU A 54 1.31 4.71 -8.27
CA LEU A 54 -0.03 5.22 -8.05
C LEU A 54 -1.05 4.55 -8.98
N GLU A 55 -0.70 4.39 -10.25
CA GLU A 55 -1.54 3.71 -11.24
C GLU A 55 -1.80 2.25 -10.84
N ALA A 56 -0.74 1.53 -10.46
CA ALA A 56 -0.84 0.12 -10.08
C ALA A 56 -1.71 -0.06 -8.83
N VAL A 57 -1.55 0.80 -7.82
CA VAL A 57 -2.36 0.80 -6.60
C VAL A 57 -3.82 1.10 -6.92
N MET A 58 -4.09 2.13 -7.73
CA MET A 58 -5.46 2.47 -8.11
C MET A 58 -6.14 1.38 -8.93
N ALA A 59 -5.37 0.56 -9.67
CA ALA A 59 -5.89 -0.56 -10.46
C ALA A 59 -6.05 -1.87 -9.66
N GLN A 60 -5.34 -2.03 -8.54
CA GLN A 60 -5.33 -3.27 -7.76
C GLN A 60 -6.61 -3.41 -6.91
N PRO A 61 -7.43 -4.47 -7.10
CA PRO A 61 -8.50 -4.80 -6.18
C PRO A 61 -7.93 -5.36 -4.87
N TYR A 62 -8.66 -5.15 -3.78
CA TYR A 62 -8.35 -5.69 -2.46
C TYR A 62 -9.48 -6.58 -1.93
N VAL A 63 -9.15 -7.36 -0.91
CA VAL A 63 -10.07 -8.27 -0.21
C VAL A 63 -10.00 -8.02 1.29
N ILE A 64 -11.12 -8.16 1.98
CA ILE A 64 -11.25 -7.77 3.40
C ILE A 64 -11.36 -8.97 4.35
N ASP A 65 -11.60 -10.16 3.81
CA ASP A 65 -11.94 -11.38 4.54
C ASP A 65 -10.81 -12.40 4.58
N ARG A 66 -9.65 -12.08 3.97
CA ARG A 66 -8.47 -12.93 3.97
C ARG A 66 -7.17 -12.11 3.96
N LEU A 67 -6.06 -12.81 4.18
CA LEU A 67 -4.72 -12.27 4.10
C LEU A 67 -4.43 -11.71 2.71
N GLN A 68 -3.62 -10.64 2.64
CA GLN A 68 -3.31 -9.96 1.40
C GLN A 68 -2.27 -10.73 0.58
N ASP A 69 -2.60 -11.05 -0.68
CA ASP A 69 -1.71 -11.74 -1.62
C ASP A 69 -0.66 -10.78 -2.23
N VAL A 70 -0.99 -9.49 -2.31
CA VAL A 70 -0.16 -8.44 -2.94
C VAL A 70 -0.19 -7.19 -2.07
N LEU A 71 0.98 -6.60 -1.80
CA LEU A 71 1.13 -5.30 -1.14
C LEU A 71 2.16 -4.43 -1.87
N PHE A 72 2.14 -3.14 -1.58
CA PHE A 72 3.01 -2.15 -2.20
C PHE A 72 3.99 -1.55 -1.20
N VAL A 73 5.25 -1.43 -1.62
CA VAL A 73 6.36 -0.88 -0.84
C VAL A 73 6.66 0.53 -1.32
N VAL A 74 6.44 1.51 -0.45
CA VAL A 74 6.86 2.89 -0.68
C VAL A 74 8.32 3.07 -0.26
N ASP A 75 9.05 3.93 -0.95
CA ASP A 75 10.44 4.27 -0.57
C ASP A 75 10.49 5.39 0.47
N SER A 76 9.43 6.20 0.57
CA SER A 76 9.26 7.22 1.61
C SER A 76 7.81 7.70 1.69
N PHE A 77 7.44 8.36 2.79
CA PHE A 77 6.15 9.07 2.83
C PHE A 77 6.09 10.25 1.84
N GLN A 78 7.23 10.85 1.50
CA GLN A 78 7.29 11.91 0.49
C GLN A 78 6.79 11.39 -0.87
N GLN A 79 7.16 10.16 -1.26
CA GLN A 79 6.67 9.53 -2.48
C GLN A 79 5.13 9.47 -2.53
N LEU A 80 4.46 9.24 -1.40
CA LEU A 80 3.00 9.24 -1.32
C LEU A 80 2.43 10.64 -1.50
N PHE A 81 3.02 11.64 -0.84
CA PHE A 81 2.58 13.04 -0.98
C PHE A 81 2.75 13.55 -2.41
N ASP A 82 3.89 13.26 -3.05
CA ASP A 82 4.16 13.65 -4.43
C ASP A 82 3.14 13.02 -5.39
N ALA A 83 2.91 11.70 -5.25
CA ALA A 83 1.92 10.99 -6.05
C ALA A 83 0.49 11.56 -5.90
N LEU A 84 0.09 11.93 -4.68
CA LEU A 84 -1.20 12.55 -4.41
C LEU A 84 -1.33 13.94 -5.05
N ASN A 85 -0.27 14.75 -4.96
CA ASN A 85 -0.25 16.09 -5.56
C ASN A 85 -0.33 16.02 -7.09
N ASP A 86 0.42 15.11 -7.71
CA ASP A 86 0.38 14.90 -9.16
C ASP A 86 -1.02 14.47 -9.61
N ALA A 87 -1.66 13.54 -8.91
CA ALA A 87 -3.03 13.14 -9.21
C ALA A 87 -4.06 14.26 -9.03
N ALA A 88 -3.88 15.13 -8.04
CA ALA A 88 -4.73 16.30 -7.84
C ALA A 88 -4.52 17.36 -8.93
N GLY A 89 -3.28 17.60 -9.33
CA GLY A 89 -2.93 18.55 -10.39
C GLY A 89 -3.32 18.10 -11.80
N LEU A 90 -3.47 16.79 -12.03
CA LEU A 90 -4.06 16.24 -13.26
C LEU A 90 -5.60 16.35 -13.29
N ALA A 91 -6.23 16.55 -12.13
CA ALA A 91 -7.69 16.68 -12.01
C ALA A 91 -8.17 18.14 -12.05
N SER A 92 -7.26 19.11 -12.14
CA SER A 92 -7.50 20.56 -12.26
C SER A 92 -7.30 21.07 -13.68
#